data_AF-A6HPN8-F1
#
_entry.id   AF-A6HPN8-F1
#
_cell.length_a   1.000
_cell.length_b   1.000
_cell.length_c   1.000
_cell.angle_alpha   90.00
_cell.angle_beta   90.00
_cell.angle_gamma   90.00
#
_symmetry.space_group_name_H-M   'P 1'
#
loop_
_entity.id
_entity.type
_entity.pdbx_description
1 polymer ?
#
loop_
_entity_poly.entity_id
_entity_poly.type
_entity_poly.pdbx_seq_one_letter_code
_entity_poly.pdbx_strand_id
1 'polypeptide(L)'
;MSCEFLQQISSMVDFLDVVHMLYQLPIGVRESLRACIWAELQRRMAMPEPELTTLGPELSELDTKLLLDLPIQLMDRLSNDSVMLVVELVQGAPEQLLALTPLHQAALAERALKALAPKETPISQEVLETLGPLVGFLGIDSTRRIPLPILLSHLSQLQGFCLGETFATELGWLLLQEPVLGKPELWSRDEIEQAGRLVFTLSAEAISLIPREALGPETLERLLGKQQSWEQSRVGHLCGKSQLAHKKTALVAGIVHPAVEGLQDPVPNCADIRGTFPAAWSATQIAEMELSDFEDCLSLFAGDPGLGPEELQAAMGKAKQLWGPPRGFRPEQILQLGRLLIGLGERELQELTLVDWGVLSSLGQIDGWSSVQLRAVVSSFLRQSGRHVSHLDFIYLTALGYTLCGLRPEELQHISSWEFSQAALFLGSLHLPCSEAQLEALAYLLVLPGGFGPVSNWGPEIFTEIGTIAAGIPDLALSALLRGQIQGLTPLAISVIPAPKFAVVFNPIQLSSLTRGQAAAVTPEQMAYLSPEQRRAVAWAQHEGKEIPEQRGRSSAWGLCDWFHASWALTLTISFFGHLL
;
A
#
# COMPACT_ATOMS: atom_id res chain seq x y z
N MET A 1 8.68 -13.84 -22.18
CA MET A 1 9.43 -12.85 -22.99
C MET A 1 10.51 -12.25 -22.12
N SER A 2 11.78 -12.30 -22.54
CA SER A 2 12.93 -11.76 -21.78
C SER A 2 13.43 -10.45 -22.38
N CYS A 3 14.21 -9.69 -21.60
CA CYS A 3 14.88 -8.49 -22.10
C CYS A 3 15.90 -8.82 -23.21
N GLU A 4 16.61 -9.94 -23.08
CA GLU A 4 17.55 -10.42 -24.11
C GLU A 4 16.86 -10.66 -25.45
N PHE A 5 15.65 -11.21 -25.44
CA PHE A 5 14.86 -11.39 -26.64
C PHE A 5 14.51 -10.03 -27.30
N LEU A 6 14.08 -9.04 -26.51
CA LEU A 6 13.79 -7.70 -27.05
C LEU A 6 15.03 -7.02 -27.65
N GLN A 7 16.19 -7.20 -27.04
CA GLN A 7 17.46 -6.65 -27.52
C GLN A 7 17.93 -7.25 -28.85
N GLN A 8 17.46 -8.46 -29.20
CA GLN A 8 17.81 -9.12 -30.47
C GLN A 8 17.02 -8.59 -31.67
N ILE A 9 15.94 -7.84 -31.45
CA ILE A 9 15.12 -7.27 -32.53
C ILE A 9 15.87 -6.09 -33.16
N SER A 10 16.27 -6.18 -34.42
CA SER A 10 17.10 -5.13 -35.05
C SER A 10 16.29 -3.92 -35.53
N SER A 11 15.11 -4.13 -36.12
CA SER A 11 14.25 -3.05 -36.64
C SER A 11 13.52 -2.31 -35.51
N MET A 12 13.41 -0.98 -35.63
CA MET A 12 12.59 -0.16 -34.72
C MET A 12 11.10 -0.49 -34.88
N VAL A 13 10.63 -0.73 -36.10
CA VAL A 13 9.22 -1.05 -36.39
C VAL A 13 8.85 -2.37 -35.74
N ASP A 14 9.62 -3.42 -35.97
CA ASP A 14 9.36 -4.74 -35.38
C ASP A 14 9.45 -4.70 -33.84
N PHE A 15 10.35 -3.88 -33.30
CA PHE A 15 10.46 -3.67 -31.86
C PHE A 15 9.20 -3.01 -31.30
N LEU A 16 8.71 -1.93 -31.94
CA LEU A 16 7.49 -1.25 -31.54
C LEU A 16 6.25 -2.15 -31.67
N ASP A 17 6.16 -2.97 -32.71
CA ASP A 17 5.07 -3.95 -32.89
C ASP A 17 5.04 -4.97 -31.75
N VAL A 18 6.21 -5.49 -31.37
CA VAL A 18 6.34 -6.43 -30.24
C VAL A 18 5.99 -5.74 -28.91
N VAL A 19 6.46 -4.51 -28.70
CA VAL A 19 6.12 -3.73 -27.50
C VAL A 19 4.61 -3.46 -27.44
N HIS A 20 3.99 -3.08 -28.56
CA HIS A 20 2.55 -2.89 -28.64
C HIS A 20 1.82 -4.18 -28.27
N MET A 21 2.19 -5.32 -28.85
CA MET A 21 1.61 -6.62 -28.47
C MET A 21 1.76 -6.94 -26.99
N LEU A 22 2.92 -6.67 -26.38
CA LEU A 22 3.16 -6.89 -24.95
C LEU A 22 2.21 -6.04 -24.09
N TYR A 23 1.97 -4.79 -24.47
CA TYR A 23 1.08 -3.87 -23.75
C TYR A 23 -0.41 -4.15 -23.97
N GLN A 24 -0.76 -4.97 -24.96
CA GLN A 24 -2.10 -5.52 -25.14
C GLN A 24 -2.37 -6.77 -24.29
N LEU A 25 -1.37 -7.35 -23.62
CA LEU A 25 -1.58 -8.54 -22.79
C LEU A 25 -2.41 -8.23 -21.54
N PRO A 26 -3.38 -9.09 -21.17
CA PRO A 26 -4.23 -8.88 -19.98
C PRO A 26 -3.46 -8.85 -18.66
N ILE A 27 -2.34 -9.56 -18.60
CA ILE A 27 -1.50 -9.74 -17.40
C ILE A 27 -0.61 -8.50 -17.17
N GLY A 28 -0.53 -7.60 -18.16
CA GLY A 28 0.38 -6.46 -18.14
C GLY A 28 1.85 -6.85 -18.34
N VAL A 29 2.70 -5.82 -18.40
CA VAL A 29 4.15 -5.99 -18.58
C VAL A 29 4.83 -5.91 -17.21
N ARG A 30 5.58 -6.94 -16.85
CA ARG A 30 6.37 -6.98 -15.61
C ARG A 30 7.37 -5.82 -15.55
N GLU A 31 7.63 -5.29 -14.35
CA GLU A 31 8.50 -4.13 -14.12
C GLU A 31 9.89 -4.24 -14.76
N SER A 32 10.55 -5.40 -14.61
CA SER A 32 11.87 -5.65 -15.20
C SER A 32 11.87 -5.56 -16.73
N LEU A 33 10.77 -5.96 -17.38
CA LEU A 33 10.63 -5.88 -18.83
C LEU A 33 10.27 -4.46 -19.26
N ARG A 34 9.42 -3.75 -18.50
CA ARG A 34 9.10 -2.33 -18.72
C ARG A 34 10.37 -1.46 -18.68
N ALA A 35 11.21 -1.66 -17.67
CA ALA A 35 12.50 -0.95 -17.56
C ALA A 35 13.40 -1.24 -18.77
N CYS A 36 13.43 -2.49 -19.24
CA CYS A 36 14.18 -2.87 -20.44
C CYS A 36 13.65 -2.20 -21.70
N ILE A 37 12.33 -2.19 -21.91
CA ILE A 37 11.68 -1.56 -23.07
C ILE A 37 12.09 -0.08 -23.15
N TRP A 38 12.01 0.65 -22.03
CA TRP A 38 12.37 2.06 -22.02
C TRP A 38 13.86 2.32 -22.21
N ALA A 39 14.73 1.49 -21.63
CA ALA A 39 16.17 1.60 -21.85
C ALA A 39 16.53 1.39 -23.33
N GLU A 40 15.84 0.45 -23.99
CA GLU A 40 16.08 0.13 -25.40
C GLU A 40 15.47 1.19 -26.34
N LEU A 41 14.28 1.71 -26.04
CA LEU A 41 13.71 2.87 -26.74
C LEU A 41 14.65 4.08 -26.68
N GLN A 42 15.16 4.41 -25.48
CA GLN A 42 16.11 5.51 -25.31
C GLN A 42 17.39 5.29 -26.10
N ARG A 43 17.94 4.06 -26.08
CA ARG A 43 19.14 3.71 -26.85
C ARG A 43 18.90 3.91 -28.35
N ARG A 44 17.80 3.40 -28.89
CA ARG A 44 17.47 3.48 -30.33
C ARG A 44 17.20 4.90 -30.79
N MET A 45 16.48 5.69 -30.01
CA MET A 45 16.26 7.11 -30.30
C MET A 45 17.55 7.95 -30.28
N ALA A 46 18.57 7.52 -29.54
CA ALA A 46 19.87 8.19 -29.49
C ALA A 46 20.79 7.82 -30.67
N MET A 47 20.44 6.80 -31.48
CA MET A 47 21.26 6.37 -32.61
C MET A 47 20.97 7.21 -33.86
N PRO A 48 22.01 7.76 -34.53
CA PRO A 48 21.85 8.52 -35.77
C PRO A 48 21.78 7.56 -36.97
N GLU A 49 20.69 6.80 -37.13
CA GLU A 49 20.48 5.98 -38.33
C GLU A 49 19.49 6.61 -39.34
N PRO A 50 19.63 6.32 -40.65
CA PRO A 50 18.92 7.04 -41.71
C PRO A 50 17.42 6.69 -41.81
N GLU A 51 16.98 5.58 -41.20
CA GLU A 51 15.62 5.03 -41.34
C GLU A 51 14.60 5.64 -40.35
N LEU A 52 15.05 6.37 -39.33
CA LEU A 52 14.21 7.07 -38.34
C LEU A 52 13.61 8.40 -38.87
N THR A 53 13.71 8.69 -40.17
CA THR A 53 13.13 9.91 -40.75
C THR A 53 11.60 9.87 -40.92
N THR A 54 10.97 8.73 -40.67
CA THR A 54 9.50 8.55 -40.78
C THR A 54 8.77 8.47 -39.44
N LEU A 55 9.49 8.18 -38.35
CA LEU A 55 9.00 8.29 -36.98
C LEU A 55 9.61 9.58 -36.42
N GLY A 56 8.81 10.63 -36.29
CA GLY A 56 9.31 11.92 -35.81
C GLY A 56 10.03 11.82 -34.45
N PRO A 57 10.74 12.88 -34.00
CA PRO A 57 11.35 12.94 -32.67
C PRO A 57 10.34 12.89 -31.51
N GLU A 58 9.08 12.58 -31.77
CA GLU A 58 7.97 12.69 -30.85
C GLU A 58 7.48 11.30 -30.45
N LEU A 59 7.34 11.07 -29.14
CA LEU A 59 6.75 9.88 -28.55
C LEU A 59 5.24 9.73 -28.90
N SER A 60 4.70 10.58 -29.78
CA SER A 60 3.28 10.74 -30.09
C SER A 60 2.66 9.57 -30.85
N GLU A 61 3.45 8.70 -31.45
CA GLU A 61 2.98 7.49 -32.15
C GLU A 61 2.95 6.23 -31.26
N LEU A 62 3.36 6.34 -30.00
CA LEU A 62 3.37 5.21 -29.07
C LEU A 62 1.97 4.90 -28.50
N ASP A 63 1.74 3.64 -28.16
CA ASP A 63 0.54 3.19 -27.46
C ASP A 63 0.33 4.01 -26.17
N THR A 64 -0.90 4.42 -25.89
CA THR A 64 -1.21 5.30 -24.76
C THR A 64 -0.90 4.65 -23.40
N LYS A 65 -0.95 3.31 -23.29
CA LYS A 65 -0.53 2.60 -22.07
C LYS A 65 0.98 2.60 -21.90
N LEU A 66 1.72 2.54 -23.02
CA LEU A 66 3.17 2.70 -22.98
C LEU A 66 3.50 4.12 -22.50
N LEU A 67 2.86 5.16 -23.05
CA LEU A 67 3.06 6.55 -22.61
C LEU A 67 2.76 6.78 -21.12
N LEU A 68 1.79 6.06 -20.56
CA LEU A 68 1.48 6.11 -19.14
C LEU A 68 2.62 5.56 -18.27
N ASP A 69 3.34 4.56 -18.77
CA ASP A 69 4.51 3.93 -18.14
C ASP A 69 5.82 4.71 -18.39
N LEU A 70 5.76 5.90 -19.00
CA LEU A 70 6.94 6.68 -19.35
C LEU A 70 7.77 7.07 -18.11
N PRO A 71 9.10 6.88 -18.15
CA PRO A 71 9.98 7.32 -17.08
C PRO A 71 9.82 8.82 -16.81
N ILE A 72 9.84 9.23 -15.54
CA ILE A 72 9.63 10.65 -15.15
C ILE A 72 10.63 11.58 -15.85
N GLN A 73 11.85 11.10 -16.10
CA GLN A 73 12.90 11.85 -16.81
C GLN A 73 12.51 12.26 -18.23
N LEU A 74 11.62 11.51 -18.87
CA LEU A 74 11.19 11.75 -20.23
C LEU A 74 9.84 12.48 -20.32
N MET A 75 9.12 12.66 -19.22
CA MET A 75 7.80 13.34 -19.23
C MET A 75 7.83 14.75 -19.81
N ASP A 76 8.93 15.48 -19.60
CA ASP A 76 9.10 16.83 -20.17
C ASP A 76 9.29 16.81 -21.70
N ARG A 77 9.61 15.65 -22.29
CA ARG A 77 9.74 15.47 -23.74
C ARG A 77 8.43 15.12 -24.44
N LEU A 78 7.37 14.81 -23.69
CA LEU A 78 6.05 14.59 -24.29
C LEU A 78 5.53 15.87 -24.91
N SER A 79 4.97 15.79 -26.11
CA SER A 79 4.20 16.89 -26.71
C SER A 79 2.91 17.10 -25.91
N ASN A 80 2.29 18.27 -26.04
CA ASN A 80 1.02 18.52 -25.36
C ASN A 80 -0.08 17.58 -25.87
N ASP A 81 -0.10 17.26 -27.17
CA ASP A 81 -1.06 16.33 -27.76
C ASP A 81 -0.93 14.93 -27.17
N SER A 82 0.30 14.41 -27.01
CA SER A 82 0.54 13.13 -26.35
C SER A 82 0.09 13.11 -24.89
N VAL A 83 0.31 14.21 -24.16
CA VAL A 83 -0.17 14.32 -22.78
C VAL A 83 -1.69 14.30 -22.74
N MET A 84 -2.37 14.93 -23.69
CA MET A 84 -3.84 14.91 -23.76
C MET A 84 -4.38 13.51 -24.06
N LEU A 85 -3.73 12.71 -24.90
CA LEU A 85 -4.10 11.31 -25.10
C LEU A 85 -3.98 10.48 -23.80
N VAL A 86 -2.96 10.75 -22.99
CA VAL A 86 -2.81 10.12 -21.66
C VAL A 86 -3.89 10.61 -20.69
N VAL A 87 -4.24 11.90 -20.72
CA VAL A 87 -5.34 12.45 -19.91
C VAL A 87 -6.66 11.78 -20.26
N GLU A 88 -7.00 11.64 -21.55
CA GLU A 88 -8.21 10.95 -22.01
C GLU A 88 -8.23 9.47 -21.59
N LEU A 89 -7.09 8.78 -21.68
CA LEU A 89 -6.96 7.40 -21.20
C LEU A 89 -7.23 7.30 -19.69
N VAL A 90 -6.66 8.21 -18.89
CA VAL A 90 -6.83 8.23 -17.43
C VAL A 90 -8.27 8.58 -17.03
N GLN A 91 -8.93 9.46 -17.77
CA GLN A 91 -10.35 9.74 -17.55
C GLN A 91 -11.23 8.52 -17.81
N GLY A 92 -10.96 7.77 -18.89
CA GLY A 92 -11.71 6.56 -19.24
C GLY A 92 -11.36 5.34 -18.39
N ALA A 93 -10.16 5.29 -17.82
CA ALA A 93 -9.63 4.17 -17.05
C ALA A 93 -8.71 4.61 -15.90
N PRO A 94 -9.26 5.20 -14.82
CA PRO A 94 -8.49 5.77 -13.70
C PRO A 94 -7.61 4.74 -12.98
N GLU A 95 -8.03 3.48 -12.94
CA GLU A 95 -7.22 2.35 -12.44
C GLU A 95 -5.81 2.28 -13.04
N GLN A 96 -5.61 2.72 -14.28
CA GLN A 96 -4.27 2.70 -14.89
C GLN A 96 -3.35 3.74 -14.24
N LEU A 97 -3.87 4.92 -13.87
CA LEU A 97 -3.14 5.92 -13.08
C LEU A 97 -2.78 5.35 -11.69
N LEU A 98 -3.68 4.59 -11.08
CA LEU A 98 -3.48 4.03 -9.75
C LEU A 98 -2.47 2.88 -9.70
N ALA A 99 -2.20 2.24 -10.83
CA ALA A 99 -1.11 1.27 -10.95
C ALA A 99 0.28 1.92 -10.89
N LEU A 100 0.37 3.24 -11.12
CA LEU A 100 1.62 3.99 -11.05
C LEU A 100 2.02 4.30 -9.60
N THR A 101 3.31 4.51 -9.37
CA THR A 101 3.82 4.99 -8.06
C THR A 101 3.33 6.41 -7.74
N PRO A 102 3.23 6.82 -6.46
CA PRO A 102 2.82 8.18 -6.08
C PRO A 102 3.58 9.31 -6.78
N LEU A 103 4.91 9.16 -6.94
CA LEU A 103 5.73 10.14 -7.66
C LEU A 103 5.38 10.26 -9.15
N HIS A 104 5.06 9.14 -9.81
CA HIS A 104 4.62 9.14 -11.22
C HIS A 104 3.27 9.84 -11.36
N GLN A 105 2.33 9.53 -10.48
CA GLN A 105 1.00 10.13 -10.48
C GLN A 105 1.10 11.66 -10.36
N ALA A 106 1.90 12.15 -9.42
CA ALA A 106 2.12 13.58 -9.22
C ALA A 106 2.81 14.22 -10.43
N ALA A 107 3.85 13.59 -10.97
CA ALA A 107 4.57 14.13 -12.13
C ALA A 107 3.68 14.19 -13.39
N LEU A 108 2.81 13.20 -13.59
CA LEU A 108 1.84 13.18 -14.68
C LEU A 108 0.80 14.29 -14.51
N ALA A 109 0.26 14.44 -13.30
CA ALA A 109 -0.71 15.48 -12.99
C ALA A 109 -0.13 16.89 -13.22
N GLU A 110 1.10 17.14 -12.77
CA GLU A 110 1.79 18.43 -13.01
C GLU A 110 2.11 18.65 -14.48
N ARG A 111 2.51 17.61 -15.22
CA ARG A 111 2.77 17.71 -16.67
C ARG A 111 1.48 17.99 -17.46
N ALA A 112 0.37 17.37 -17.08
CA ALA A 112 -0.95 17.59 -17.66
C ALA A 112 -1.46 19.00 -17.36
N LEU A 113 -1.36 19.46 -16.11
CA LEU A 113 -1.74 20.82 -15.74
C LEU A 113 -0.93 21.86 -16.52
N LYS A 114 0.38 21.65 -16.70
CA LYS A 114 1.24 22.54 -17.50
C LYS A 114 0.85 22.57 -18.99
N ALA A 115 0.26 21.49 -19.52
CA ALA A 115 -0.25 21.46 -20.90
C ALA A 115 -1.52 22.29 -21.07
N LEU A 116 -2.36 22.33 -20.04
CA LEU A 116 -3.70 22.96 -20.06
C LEU A 116 -3.70 24.41 -19.56
N ALA A 117 -2.86 24.73 -18.59
CA ALA A 117 -2.85 26.03 -17.92
C ALA A 117 -1.42 26.54 -17.65
N PRO A 118 -1.11 27.81 -17.97
CA PRO A 118 0.17 28.43 -17.60
C PRO A 118 0.39 28.44 -16.08
N LYS A 119 1.65 28.30 -15.64
CA LYS A 119 2.03 28.11 -14.21
C LYS A 119 1.46 29.10 -13.20
N GLU A 120 1.20 30.34 -13.61
CA GLU A 120 0.77 31.42 -12.71
C GLU A 120 -0.72 31.74 -12.81
N THR A 121 -1.46 31.04 -13.67
CA THR A 121 -2.88 31.31 -13.89
C THR A 121 -3.75 30.54 -12.90
N PRO A 122 -4.86 31.16 -12.40
CA PRO A 122 -5.87 30.44 -11.66
C PRO A 122 -6.44 29.29 -12.50
N ILE A 123 -6.66 28.14 -11.89
CA ILE A 123 -7.16 26.95 -12.59
C ILE A 123 -8.68 27.12 -12.80
N SER A 124 -9.12 27.08 -14.07
CA SER A 124 -10.55 27.18 -14.40
C SER A 124 -11.29 25.85 -14.17
N GLN A 125 -12.62 25.92 -14.12
CA GLN A 125 -13.46 24.73 -13.98
C GLN A 125 -13.24 23.75 -15.15
N GLU A 126 -13.15 24.25 -16.38
CA GLU A 126 -12.89 23.43 -17.58
C GLU A 126 -11.57 22.66 -17.48
N VAL A 127 -10.53 23.28 -16.91
CA VAL A 127 -9.22 22.63 -16.72
C VAL A 127 -9.33 21.52 -15.67
N LEU A 128 -10.08 21.72 -14.57
CA LEU A 128 -10.29 20.66 -13.57
C LEU A 128 -11.09 19.49 -14.13
N GLU A 129 -12.16 19.77 -14.87
CA GLU A 129 -12.97 18.74 -15.54
C GLU A 129 -12.13 17.96 -16.55
N THR A 130 -11.25 18.64 -17.29
CA THR A 130 -10.31 18.02 -18.23
C THR A 130 -9.22 17.22 -17.52
N LEU A 131 -8.73 17.63 -16.35
CA LEU A 131 -7.76 16.83 -15.59
C LEU A 131 -8.40 15.58 -14.98
N GLY A 132 -9.67 15.66 -14.59
CA GLY A 132 -10.41 14.55 -14.01
C GLY A 132 -9.67 13.91 -12.83
N PRO A 133 -9.44 12.59 -12.82
CA PRO A 133 -8.76 11.88 -11.72
C PRO A 133 -7.35 12.41 -11.39
N LEU A 134 -6.66 13.06 -12.33
CA LEU A 134 -5.32 13.63 -12.10
C LEU A 134 -5.33 14.78 -11.09
N VAL A 135 -6.47 15.44 -10.88
CA VAL A 135 -6.62 16.52 -9.88
C VAL A 135 -6.20 16.03 -8.50
N GLY A 136 -6.52 14.77 -8.16
CA GLY A 136 -6.19 14.17 -6.86
C GLY A 136 -4.70 14.01 -6.57
N PHE A 137 -3.81 14.33 -7.52
CA PHE A 137 -2.35 14.18 -7.40
C PHE A 137 -1.59 15.48 -7.68
N LEU A 138 -2.28 16.63 -7.73
CA LEU A 138 -1.62 17.93 -7.86
C LEU A 138 -0.78 18.25 -6.61
N GLY A 139 0.35 18.92 -6.83
CA GLY A 139 1.19 19.43 -5.75
C GLY A 139 0.55 20.61 -5.01
N ILE A 140 1.17 21.02 -3.91
CA ILE A 140 0.65 22.07 -3.01
C ILE A 140 0.44 23.40 -3.77
N ASP A 141 1.45 23.86 -4.51
CA ASP A 141 1.39 25.14 -5.24
C ASP A 141 0.31 25.13 -6.33
N SER A 142 0.18 24.01 -7.04
CA SER A 142 -0.84 23.81 -8.07
C SER A 142 -2.25 23.74 -7.47
N THR A 143 -2.42 23.07 -6.33
CA THR A 143 -3.70 22.97 -5.62
C THR A 143 -4.19 24.33 -5.13
N ARG A 144 -3.28 25.17 -4.61
CA ARG A 144 -3.60 26.53 -4.14
C ARG A 144 -4.01 27.50 -5.25
N ARG A 145 -3.76 27.17 -6.52
CA ARG A 145 -4.21 27.96 -7.67
C ARG A 145 -5.68 27.72 -8.03
N ILE A 146 -6.34 26.75 -7.41
CA ILE A 146 -7.77 26.48 -7.61
C ILE A 146 -8.58 27.53 -6.84
N PRO A 147 -9.39 28.37 -7.51
CA PRO A 147 -10.26 29.31 -6.82
C PRO A 147 -11.28 28.58 -5.91
N LEU A 148 -11.47 29.07 -4.68
CA LEU A 148 -12.34 28.44 -3.68
C LEU A 148 -13.78 28.20 -4.17
N PRO A 149 -14.45 29.12 -4.90
CA PRO A 149 -15.79 28.85 -5.43
C PRO A 149 -15.84 27.71 -6.44
N ILE A 150 -14.77 27.57 -7.24
CA ILE A 150 -14.64 26.46 -8.21
C ILE A 150 -14.42 25.17 -7.44
N LEU A 151 -13.53 25.16 -6.43
CA LEU A 151 -13.30 24.01 -5.57
C LEU A 151 -14.60 23.51 -4.91
N LEU A 152 -15.40 24.42 -4.35
CA LEU A 152 -16.68 24.11 -3.70
C LEU A 152 -17.63 23.39 -4.66
N SER A 153 -17.73 23.86 -5.91
CA SER A 153 -18.56 23.20 -6.94
C SER A 153 -18.01 21.83 -7.38
N HIS A 154 -16.71 21.62 -7.25
CA HIS A 154 -16.01 20.42 -7.70
C HIS A 154 -15.89 19.32 -6.62
N LEU A 155 -16.26 19.59 -5.37
CA LEU A 155 -16.18 18.62 -4.26
C LEU A 155 -16.91 17.30 -4.56
N SER A 156 -18.07 17.37 -5.23
CA SER A 156 -18.84 16.18 -5.60
C SER A 156 -18.07 15.21 -6.51
N GLN A 157 -17.24 15.74 -7.41
CA GLN A 157 -16.41 14.93 -8.32
C GLN A 157 -15.19 14.38 -7.59
N LEU A 158 -14.54 15.19 -6.73
CA LEU A 158 -13.41 14.77 -5.90
C LEU A 158 -13.76 13.61 -4.95
N GLN A 159 -15.01 13.52 -4.50
CA GLN A 159 -15.49 12.37 -3.72
C GLN A 159 -15.34 11.05 -4.49
N GLY A 160 -15.36 11.04 -5.83
CA GLY A 160 -15.13 9.82 -6.62
C GLY A 160 -13.66 9.44 -6.79
N PHE A 161 -12.74 10.38 -6.58
CA PHE A 161 -11.33 10.19 -6.92
C PHE A 161 -10.48 9.64 -5.78
N CYS A 162 -9.40 8.97 -6.19
CA CYS A 162 -8.26 8.72 -5.31
C CYS A 162 -7.49 10.02 -5.10
N LEU A 163 -7.12 10.30 -3.85
CA LEU A 163 -6.42 11.53 -3.47
C LEU A 163 -5.06 11.15 -2.89
N GLY A 164 -3.98 11.61 -3.53
CA GLY A 164 -2.63 11.48 -2.99
C GLY A 164 -2.48 12.25 -1.69
N GLU A 165 -1.60 11.80 -0.79
CA GLU A 165 -1.43 12.35 0.56
C GLU A 165 -1.23 13.88 0.57
N THR A 166 -0.39 14.39 -0.34
CA THR A 166 -0.11 15.83 -0.48
C THR A 166 -1.36 16.61 -0.85
N PHE A 167 -2.11 16.15 -1.86
CA PHE A 167 -3.34 16.81 -2.31
C PHE A 167 -4.43 16.71 -1.24
N ALA A 168 -4.61 15.53 -0.64
CA ALA A 168 -5.61 15.31 0.41
C ALA A 168 -5.37 16.22 1.62
N THR A 169 -4.12 16.34 2.08
CA THR A 169 -3.75 17.22 3.19
C THR A 169 -4.10 18.68 2.88
N GLU A 170 -3.75 19.14 1.68
CA GLU A 170 -4.01 20.53 1.29
C GLU A 170 -5.49 20.81 1.04
N LEU A 171 -6.21 19.85 0.46
CA LEU A 171 -7.67 19.89 0.35
C LEU A 171 -8.31 19.98 1.73
N GLY A 172 -7.84 19.21 2.70
CA GLY A 172 -8.30 19.27 4.09
C GLY A 172 -8.20 20.69 4.67
N TRP A 173 -7.08 21.38 4.45
CA TRP A 173 -6.93 22.78 4.86
C TRP A 173 -7.86 23.75 4.09
N LEU A 174 -8.05 23.52 2.79
CA LEU A 174 -8.92 24.36 1.95
C LEU A 174 -10.41 24.21 2.32
N LEU A 175 -10.87 23.03 2.71
CA LEU A 175 -12.24 22.80 3.16
C LEU A 175 -12.60 23.67 4.38
N LEU A 176 -11.62 23.94 5.25
CA LEU A 176 -11.80 24.73 6.47
C LEU A 176 -11.90 26.25 6.22
N GLN A 177 -11.71 26.70 4.99
CA GLN A 177 -11.83 28.12 4.64
C GLN A 177 -13.31 28.52 4.55
N GLU A 178 -13.66 29.73 5.05
CA GLU A 178 -15.05 30.23 5.07
C GLU A 178 -15.75 30.23 3.70
N PRO A 179 -15.09 30.50 2.56
CA PRO A 179 -15.73 30.42 1.25
C PRO A 179 -16.05 29.00 0.77
N VAL A 180 -15.64 27.96 1.51
CA VAL A 180 -15.85 26.54 1.18
C VAL A 180 -16.82 25.92 2.19
N LEU A 181 -16.33 25.35 3.31
CA LEU A 181 -17.18 24.82 4.39
C LEU A 181 -16.95 25.55 5.72
N GLY A 182 -15.86 26.31 5.86
CA GLY A 182 -15.56 27.04 7.09
C GLY A 182 -15.19 26.13 8.27
N LYS A 183 -15.36 26.68 9.48
CA LYS A 183 -14.89 26.07 10.73
C LYS A 183 -15.71 24.82 11.12
N PRO A 184 -15.08 23.70 11.51
CA PRO A 184 -15.78 22.45 11.83
C PRO A 184 -16.83 22.58 12.93
N GLU A 185 -16.60 23.45 13.92
CA GLU A 185 -17.51 23.69 15.05
C GLU A 185 -18.86 24.28 14.62
N LEU A 186 -18.93 24.82 13.41
CA LEU A 186 -20.12 25.45 12.83
C LEU A 186 -20.79 24.56 11.78
N TRP A 187 -20.26 23.37 11.51
CA TRP A 187 -20.81 22.49 10.50
C TRP A 187 -22.18 21.96 10.91
N SER A 188 -23.12 22.04 10.00
CA SER A 188 -24.43 21.40 10.09
C SER A 188 -24.45 20.10 9.28
N ARG A 189 -25.62 19.49 9.16
CA ARG A 189 -25.80 18.30 8.31
C ARG A 189 -25.50 18.60 6.84
N ASP A 190 -25.79 19.81 6.38
CA ASP A 190 -25.60 20.21 4.98
C ASP A 190 -24.11 20.26 4.62
N GLU A 191 -23.26 20.84 5.48
CA GLU A 191 -21.80 20.87 5.26
C GLU A 191 -21.21 19.46 5.27
N ILE A 192 -21.67 18.56 6.14
CA ILE A 192 -21.22 17.16 6.17
C ILE A 192 -21.66 16.42 4.90
N GLU A 193 -22.90 16.63 4.45
CA GLU A 193 -23.40 16.04 3.21
C GLU A 193 -22.64 16.55 1.98
N GLN A 194 -22.30 17.84 1.95
CA GLN A 194 -21.53 18.47 0.89
C GLN A 194 -20.07 17.98 0.87
N ALA A 195 -19.44 17.85 2.03
CA ALA A 195 -18.09 17.26 2.15
C ALA A 195 -18.10 15.79 1.74
N GLY A 196 -19.11 15.03 2.16
CA GLY A 196 -19.18 13.59 1.97
C GLY A 196 -17.91 12.90 2.48
N ARG A 197 -17.36 11.95 1.72
CA ARG A 197 -16.13 11.25 2.15
C ARG A 197 -14.89 12.15 2.27
N LEU A 198 -14.93 13.38 1.76
CA LEU A 198 -13.82 14.32 1.90
C LEU A 198 -13.63 14.79 3.35
N VAL A 199 -14.57 14.51 4.27
CA VAL A 199 -14.34 14.66 5.72
C VAL A 199 -13.06 13.93 6.16
N PHE A 200 -12.72 12.80 5.53
CA PHE A 200 -11.50 12.05 5.84
C PHE A 200 -10.21 12.70 5.34
N THR A 201 -10.26 13.84 4.64
CA THR A 201 -9.06 14.64 4.34
C THR A 201 -8.67 15.55 5.50
N LEU A 202 -9.61 15.86 6.40
CA LEU A 202 -9.35 16.60 7.63
C LEU A 202 -8.43 15.83 8.59
N SER A 203 -7.82 16.54 9.54
CA SER A 203 -7.11 15.90 10.65
C SER A 203 -8.09 15.31 11.66
N ALA A 204 -7.64 14.38 12.50
CA ALA A 204 -8.51 13.78 13.53
C ALA A 204 -9.00 14.83 14.54
N GLU A 205 -8.18 15.84 14.82
CA GLU A 205 -8.51 16.97 15.69
C GLU A 205 -9.58 17.87 15.07
N ALA A 206 -9.53 18.09 13.76
CA ALA A 206 -10.58 18.87 13.08
C ALA A 206 -11.90 18.10 13.03
N ILE A 207 -11.86 16.77 12.88
CA ILE A 207 -13.06 15.92 12.90
C ILE A 207 -13.71 15.91 14.29
N SER A 208 -12.92 15.86 15.36
CA SER A 208 -13.47 15.83 16.73
C SER A 208 -14.15 17.13 17.17
N LEU A 209 -13.93 18.22 16.43
CA LEU A 209 -14.59 19.52 16.65
C LEU A 209 -15.98 19.61 16.00
N ILE A 210 -16.35 18.67 15.14
CA ILE A 210 -17.66 18.67 14.47
C ILE A 210 -18.77 18.42 15.50
N PRO A 211 -19.85 19.23 15.54
CA PRO A 211 -20.96 19.06 16.46
C PRO A 211 -21.65 17.69 16.36
N ARG A 212 -22.00 17.10 17.51
CA ARG A 212 -22.70 15.79 17.58
C ARG A 212 -24.06 15.83 16.89
N GLU A 213 -24.72 16.99 16.90
CA GLU A 213 -26.03 17.21 16.27
C GLU A 213 -25.96 17.08 14.74
N ALA A 214 -24.81 17.44 14.17
CA ALA A 214 -24.52 17.29 12.75
C ALA A 214 -24.17 15.83 12.41
N LEU A 215 -23.45 15.15 13.32
CA LEU A 215 -23.07 13.73 13.25
C LEU A 215 -24.14 12.80 13.85
N GLY A 216 -25.40 12.98 13.45
CA GLY A 216 -26.47 12.05 13.84
C GLY A 216 -26.26 10.63 13.26
N PRO A 217 -26.95 9.60 13.80
CA PRO A 217 -26.77 8.20 13.37
C PRO A 217 -26.94 8.00 11.86
N GLU A 218 -27.99 8.56 11.25
CA GLU A 218 -28.23 8.46 9.81
C GLU A 218 -27.14 9.14 8.97
N THR A 219 -26.61 10.28 9.43
CA THR A 219 -25.53 11.01 8.75
C THR A 219 -24.25 10.18 8.78
N LEU A 220 -23.92 9.60 9.93
CA LEU A 220 -22.75 8.76 10.13
C LEU A 220 -22.82 7.46 9.33
N GLU A 221 -23.95 6.77 9.39
CA GLU A 221 -24.19 5.55 8.61
C GLU A 221 -24.02 5.84 7.10
N ARG A 222 -24.59 6.95 6.62
CA ARG A 222 -24.44 7.37 5.22
C ARG A 222 -22.99 7.71 4.87
N LEU A 223 -22.28 8.41 5.74
CA LEU A 223 -20.90 8.86 5.51
C LEU A 223 -19.93 7.67 5.49
N LEU A 224 -20.00 6.80 6.50
CA LEU A 224 -19.21 5.58 6.60
C LEU A 224 -19.57 4.58 5.50
N GLY A 225 -20.86 4.42 5.20
CA GLY A 225 -21.33 3.59 4.09
C GLY A 225 -20.82 4.06 2.73
N LYS A 226 -20.83 5.38 2.46
CA LYS A 226 -20.22 5.95 1.24
C LYS A 226 -18.71 5.72 1.21
N GLN A 227 -18.02 5.84 2.34
CA GLN A 227 -16.59 5.56 2.41
C GLN A 227 -16.29 4.09 2.15
N GLN A 228 -17.06 3.17 2.74
CA GLN A 228 -16.91 1.73 2.54
C GLN A 228 -17.24 1.33 1.09
N SER A 229 -18.32 1.87 0.51
CA SER A 229 -18.67 1.67 -0.90
C SER A 229 -17.56 2.14 -1.83
N TRP A 230 -16.91 3.25 -1.51
CA TRP A 230 -15.77 3.74 -2.29
C TRP A 230 -14.55 2.83 -2.11
N GLU A 231 -14.22 2.41 -0.88
CA GLU A 231 -13.14 1.45 -0.58
C GLU A 231 -13.31 0.10 -1.32
N GLN A 232 -14.56 -0.35 -1.50
CA GLN A 232 -14.91 -1.57 -2.25
C GLN A 232 -14.99 -1.38 -3.77
N SER A 233 -14.95 -0.13 -4.26
CA SER A 233 -14.90 0.13 -5.69
C SER A 233 -13.53 -0.22 -6.26
N ARG A 234 -13.43 -0.43 -7.59
CA ARG A 234 -12.17 -0.71 -8.26
C ARG A 234 -11.10 0.37 -7.98
N VAL A 235 -11.52 1.64 -7.96
CA VAL A 235 -10.65 2.80 -7.68
C VAL A 235 -10.19 2.79 -6.23
N GLY A 236 -11.11 2.61 -5.27
CA GLY A 236 -10.76 2.59 -3.85
C GLY A 236 -9.84 1.44 -3.47
N HIS A 237 -10.06 0.24 -4.04
CA HIS A 237 -9.17 -0.91 -3.85
C HIS A 237 -7.73 -0.62 -4.30
N LEU A 238 -7.55 0.14 -5.39
CA LEU A 238 -6.23 0.47 -5.95
C LEU A 238 -5.60 1.72 -5.33
N CYS A 239 -6.39 2.63 -4.75
CA CYS A 239 -5.90 3.87 -4.14
C CYS A 239 -5.01 3.65 -2.90
N GLY A 240 -4.95 2.42 -2.40
CA GLY A 240 -4.23 2.05 -1.19
C GLY A 240 -5.06 2.29 0.08
N LYS A 241 -4.71 1.56 1.16
CA LYS A 241 -5.35 1.73 2.45
C LYS A 241 -4.76 2.96 3.15
N SER A 242 -5.44 4.10 3.06
CA SER A 242 -5.15 5.22 3.96
C SER A 242 -5.40 4.79 5.40
N GLN A 243 -4.52 5.16 6.34
CA GLN A 243 -4.69 4.91 7.77
C GLN A 243 -5.82 5.79 8.34
N LEU A 244 -7.06 5.48 7.94
CA LEU A 244 -8.26 6.21 8.34
C LEU A 244 -8.80 5.77 9.69
N ALA A 245 -8.20 4.76 10.34
CA ALA A 245 -8.68 4.23 11.61
C ALA A 245 -8.90 5.35 12.64
N HIS A 246 -7.88 6.17 12.90
CA HIS A 246 -7.98 7.30 13.83
C HIS A 246 -9.03 8.34 13.43
N LYS A 247 -9.19 8.60 12.13
CA LYS A 247 -10.20 9.56 11.62
C LYS A 247 -11.62 9.02 11.76
N LYS A 248 -11.83 7.72 11.47
CA LYS A 248 -13.11 7.02 11.66
C LYS A 248 -13.47 6.97 13.15
N THR A 249 -12.50 6.70 14.04
CA THR A 249 -12.70 6.73 15.50
C THR A 249 -13.07 8.13 15.99
N ALA A 250 -12.37 9.18 15.54
CA ALA A 250 -12.69 10.56 15.91
C ALA A 250 -14.13 10.95 15.49
N LEU A 251 -14.58 10.48 14.33
CA LEU A 251 -15.90 10.75 13.79
C LEU A 251 -17.03 10.12 14.63
N VAL A 252 -16.83 8.92 15.16
CA VAL A 252 -17.85 8.18 15.93
C VAL A 252 -17.71 8.36 17.45
N ALA A 253 -16.70 9.08 17.93
CA ALA A 253 -16.41 9.28 19.35
C ALA A 253 -17.62 9.81 20.14
N GLY A 254 -18.46 10.65 19.51
CA GLY A 254 -19.67 11.19 20.13
C GLY A 254 -20.79 10.16 20.38
N ILE A 255 -20.74 9.00 19.71
CA ILE A 255 -21.66 7.86 19.91
C ILE A 255 -21.07 6.85 20.89
N VAL A 256 -19.79 6.53 20.74
CA VAL A 256 -19.13 5.48 21.52
C VAL A 256 -18.87 5.90 22.96
N HIS A 257 -18.60 7.18 23.19
CA HIS A 257 -18.28 7.71 24.52
C HIS A 257 -19.43 8.53 25.10
N PRO A 258 -19.61 8.51 26.43
CA PRO A 258 -20.62 9.30 27.09
C PRO A 258 -20.40 10.80 26.83
N ALA A 259 -21.50 11.57 26.85
CA ALA A 259 -21.44 13.03 26.69
C ALA A 259 -20.80 13.73 27.90
N VAL A 260 -20.77 13.07 29.06
CA VAL A 260 -20.22 13.60 30.31
C VAL A 260 -19.27 12.58 30.90
N GLU A 261 -18.07 13.01 31.27
CA GLU A 261 -17.08 12.17 31.96
C GLU A 261 -17.66 11.62 33.27
N GLY A 262 -17.52 10.31 33.49
CA GLY A 262 -17.97 9.62 34.70
C GLY A 262 -19.33 8.92 34.59
N LEU A 263 -20.02 9.01 33.44
CA LEU A 263 -21.15 8.12 33.12
C LEU A 263 -20.64 6.77 32.59
N GLN A 264 -21.48 5.74 32.69
CA GLN A 264 -21.19 4.44 32.08
C GLN A 264 -21.14 4.56 30.56
N ASP A 265 -20.21 3.83 29.95
CA ASP A 265 -20.12 3.74 28.50
C ASP A 265 -21.40 3.09 27.93
N PRO A 266 -21.88 3.58 26.77
CA PRO A 266 -23.06 3.01 26.13
C PRO A 266 -22.80 1.57 25.69
N VAL A 267 -23.78 0.69 25.87
CA VAL A 267 -23.76 -0.68 25.34
C VAL A 267 -24.36 -0.67 23.93
N PRO A 268 -23.62 -1.12 22.90
CA PRO A 268 -24.10 -1.10 21.52
C PRO A 268 -25.18 -2.16 21.28
N ASN A 269 -26.15 -1.85 20.43
CA ASN A 269 -26.98 -2.83 19.72
C ASN A 269 -26.49 -3.01 18.27
N CYS A 270 -27.11 -3.91 17.50
CA CYS A 270 -26.66 -4.15 16.12
C CYS A 270 -26.84 -2.93 15.19
N ALA A 271 -27.83 -2.07 15.43
CA ALA A 271 -27.99 -0.83 14.66
C ALA A 271 -26.84 0.15 14.93
N ASP A 272 -26.38 0.25 16.18
CA ASP A 272 -25.22 1.09 16.53
C ASP A 272 -23.95 0.58 15.84
N ILE A 273 -23.74 -0.74 15.79
CA ILE A 273 -22.61 -1.36 15.06
C ILE A 273 -22.68 -1.06 13.56
N ARG A 274 -23.87 -1.15 12.95
CA ARG A 274 -24.07 -0.83 11.51
C ARG A 274 -23.85 0.65 11.20
N GLY A 275 -24.27 1.53 12.10
CA GLY A 275 -24.06 2.98 11.98
C GLY A 275 -22.62 3.42 12.28
N THR A 276 -21.82 2.54 12.87
CA THR A 276 -20.40 2.75 13.17
C THR A 276 -19.56 1.63 12.55
N PHE A 277 -18.83 0.86 13.36
CA PHE A 277 -18.09 -0.34 13.00
C PHE A 277 -17.64 -1.05 14.28
N PRO A 278 -17.45 -2.38 14.28
CA PRO A 278 -17.04 -3.14 15.47
C PRO A 278 -15.83 -2.56 16.22
N ALA A 279 -14.75 -2.21 15.53
CA ALA A 279 -13.54 -1.66 16.13
C ALA A 279 -13.69 -0.27 16.76
N ALA A 280 -14.85 0.38 16.61
CA ALA A 280 -15.15 1.62 17.31
C ALA A 280 -15.43 1.39 18.81
N TRP A 281 -15.87 0.19 19.18
CA TRP A 281 -16.36 -0.13 20.52
C TRP A 281 -15.31 -0.85 21.34
N SER A 282 -15.23 -0.51 22.62
CA SER A 282 -14.27 -1.15 23.53
C SER A 282 -14.65 -2.60 23.83
N ALA A 283 -13.67 -3.39 24.28
CA ALA A 283 -13.87 -4.79 24.66
C ALA A 283 -14.96 -4.96 25.74
N THR A 284 -15.08 -4.03 26.69
CA THR A 284 -16.12 -4.06 27.73
C THR A 284 -17.51 -3.85 27.14
N GLN A 285 -17.67 -2.85 26.27
CA GLN A 285 -18.95 -2.58 25.59
C GLN A 285 -19.38 -3.78 24.73
N ILE A 286 -18.46 -4.41 24.00
CA ILE A 286 -18.73 -5.62 23.21
C ILE A 286 -19.13 -6.79 24.13
N ALA A 287 -18.47 -6.94 25.29
CA ALA A 287 -18.78 -8.00 26.25
C ALA A 287 -20.16 -7.82 26.92
N GLU A 288 -20.67 -6.59 26.98
CA GLU A 288 -21.99 -6.26 27.56
C GLU A 288 -23.13 -6.31 26.53
N MET A 289 -22.83 -6.21 25.22
CA MET A 289 -23.79 -6.28 24.12
C MET A 289 -24.78 -7.46 24.23
N GLU A 290 -26.05 -7.24 23.94
CA GLU A 290 -27.04 -8.34 23.98
C GLU A 290 -26.70 -9.45 22.97
N LEU A 291 -27.00 -10.71 23.33
CA LEU A 291 -26.58 -11.85 22.52
C LEU A 291 -27.25 -11.88 21.14
N SER A 292 -28.53 -11.52 21.05
CA SER A 292 -29.27 -11.43 19.79
C SER A 292 -28.71 -10.34 18.88
N ASP A 293 -28.34 -9.19 19.45
CA ASP A 293 -27.74 -8.09 18.69
C ASP A 293 -26.37 -8.50 18.14
N PHE A 294 -25.58 -9.22 18.94
CA PHE A 294 -24.28 -9.72 18.47
C PHE A 294 -24.46 -10.74 17.34
N GLU A 295 -25.44 -11.64 17.45
CA GLU A 295 -25.76 -12.62 16.39
C GLU A 295 -26.16 -11.93 15.07
N ASP A 296 -27.03 -10.92 15.14
CA ASP A 296 -27.51 -10.14 13.98
C ASP A 296 -26.39 -9.36 13.25
N CYS A 297 -25.29 -9.08 13.96
CA CYS A 297 -24.15 -8.32 13.47
C CYS A 297 -22.84 -9.14 13.41
N LEU A 298 -22.89 -10.47 13.60
CA LEU A 298 -21.70 -11.32 13.68
C LEU A 298 -20.77 -11.18 12.47
N SER A 299 -21.34 -11.09 11.26
CA SER A 299 -20.57 -10.95 10.03
C SER A 299 -19.73 -9.66 9.98
N LEU A 300 -20.18 -8.59 10.62
CA LEU A 300 -19.43 -7.33 10.72
C LEU A 300 -18.23 -7.51 11.65
N PHE A 301 -18.45 -8.10 12.83
CA PHE A 301 -17.36 -8.43 13.76
C PHE A 301 -16.33 -9.39 13.14
N ALA A 302 -16.79 -10.42 12.43
CA ALA A 302 -15.92 -11.41 11.77
C ALA A 302 -15.02 -10.82 10.66
N GLY A 303 -15.48 -9.75 10.02
CA GLY A 303 -14.81 -9.11 8.90
C GLY A 303 -13.98 -7.87 9.24
N ASP A 304 -14.10 -7.31 10.45
CA ASP A 304 -13.45 -6.04 10.80
C ASP A 304 -11.94 -6.24 11.07
N PRO A 305 -11.03 -5.68 10.23
CA PRO A 305 -9.59 -5.79 10.43
C PRO A 305 -9.07 -4.89 11.55
N GLY A 306 -9.87 -3.93 12.04
CA GLY A 306 -9.50 -2.96 13.06
C GLY A 306 -9.64 -3.45 14.49
N LEU A 307 -10.29 -4.61 14.72
CA LEU A 307 -10.45 -5.17 16.07
C LEU A 307 -9.09 -5.52 16.67
N GLY A 308 -8.79 -4.96 17.83
CA GLY A 308 -7.60 -5.27 18.61
C GLY A 308 -7.73 -6.61 19.35
N PRO A 309 -6.66 -7.05 20.04
CA PRO A 309 -6.64 -8.33 20.73
C PRO A 309 -7.72 -8.47 21.82
N GLU A 310 -8.00 -7.40 22.56
CA GLU A 310 -8.99 -7.40 23.64
C GLU A 310 -10.41 -7.43 23.07
N GLU A 311 -10.69 -6.67 22.01
CA GLU A 311 -11.98 -6.66 21.33
C GLU A 311 -12.27 -8.00 20.65
N LEU A 312 -11.26 -8.60 19.99
CA LEU A 312 -11.35 -9.95 19.42
C LEU A 312 -11.69 -10.98 20.50
N GLN A 313 -11.05 -10.91 21.67
CA GLN A 313 -11.33 -11.81 22.78
C GLN A 313 -12.76 -11.61 23.33
N ALA A 314 -13.23 -10.37 23.46
CA ALA A 314 -14.58 -10.05 23.90
C ALA A 314 -15.66 -10.57 22.92
N ALA A 315 -15.49 -10.29 21.62
CA ALA A 315 -16.39 -10.76 20.57
C ALA A 315 -16.39 -12.30 20.46
N MET A 316 -15.21 -12.94 20.55
CA MET A 316 -15.14 -14.40 20.60
C MET A 316 -15.79 -14.96 21.88
N GLY A 317 -15.74 -14.22 22.99
CA GLY A 317 -16.51 -14.51 24.20
C GLY A 317 -18.02 -14.58 23.95
N LYS A 318 -18.58 -13.62 23.19
CA LYS A 318 -20.00 -13.63 22.78
C LYS A 318 -20.33 -14.79 21.86
N ALA A 319 -19.49 -15.08 20.87
CA ALA A 319 -19.68 -16.24 19.99
C ALA A 319 -19.70 -17.58 20.77
N LYS A 320 -18.86 -17.73 21.81
CA LYS A 320 -18.90 -18.89 22.71
C LYS A 320 -20.18 -18.97 23.54
N GLN A 321 -20.77 -17.83 23.92
CA GLN A 321 -22.07 -17.81 24.60
C GLN A 321 -23.20 -18.25 23.67
N LEU A 322 -23.14 -17.89 22.38
CA LEU A 322 -24.12 -18.29 21.37
C LEU A 322 -24.03 -19.78 21.02
N TRP A 323 -22.83 -20.30 20.77
CA TRP A 323 -22.65 -21.62 20.16
C TRP A 323 -21.95 -22.65 21.06
N GLY A 324 -21.58 -22.28 22.27
CA GLY A 324 -20.88 -23.13 23.22
C GLY A 324 -19.37 -23.19 23.00
N PRO A 325 -18.68 -24.24 23.50
CA PRO A 325 -17.23 -24.33 23.46
C PRO A 325 -16.69 -24.62 22.03
N PRO A 326 -15.45 -24.20 21.71
CA PRO A 326 -14.87 -24.36 20.37
C PRO A 326 -14.86 -25.78 19.81
N ARG A 327 -14.71 -26.79 20.68
CA ARG A 327 -14.78 -28.22 20.31
C ARG A 327 -16.06 -28.60 19.57
N GLY A 328 -17.17 -27.91 19.84
CA GLY A 328 -18.48 -28.17 19.25
C GLY A 328 -18.76 -27.39 17.96
N PHE A 329 -17.86 -26.50 17.52
CA PHE A 329 -18.08 -25.67 16.35
C PHE A 329 -18.10 -26.50 15.06
N ARG A 330 -19.12 -26.26 14.24
CA ARG A 330 -19.24 -26.85 12.90
C ARG A 330 -18.37 -26.08 11.89
N PRO A 331 -17.97 -26.69 10.77
CA PRO A 331 -17.21 -26.00 9.73
C PRO A 331 -17.85 -24.68 9.29
N GLU A 332 -19.17 -24.63 9.12
CA GLU A 332 -19.88 -23.42 8.71
C GLU A 332 -19.77 -22.30 9.74
N GLN A 333 -19.79 -22.65 11.04
CA GLN A 333 -19.63 -21.70 12.13
C GLN A 333 -18.20 -21.16 12.20
N ILE A 334 -17.20 -22.02 11.97
CA ILE A 334 -15.79 -21.58 11.91
C ILE A 334 -15.61 -20.59 10.76
N LEU A 335 -16.18 -20.88 9.59
CA LEU A 335 -16.14 -19.95 8.45
C LEU A 335 -16.83 -18.62 8.76
N GLN A 336 -17.96 -18.63 9.48
CA GLN A 336 -18.68 -17.42 9.88
C GLN A 336 -17.91 -16.56 10.90
N LEU A 337 -17.07 -17.16 11.75
CA LEU A 337 -16.30 -16.43 12.76
C LEU A 337 -15.14 -15.63 12.17
N GLY A 338 -14.60 -16.06 11.02
CA GLY A 338 -13.52 -15.35 10.33
C GLY A 338 -12.40 -14.93 11.27
N ARG A 339 -12.11 -13.63 11.32
CA ARG A 339 -11.03 -13.07 12.16
C ARG A 339 -11.25 -13.22 13.67
N LEU A 340 -12.49 -13.42 14.13
CA LEU A 340 -12.76 -13.63 15.57
C LEU A 340 -12.06 -14.86 16.14
N LEU A 341 -11.68 -15.82 15.27
CA LEU A 341 -10.90 -16.99 15.67
C LEU A 341 -9.51 -16.62 16.23
N ILE A 342 -8.98 -15.43 15.91
CA ILE A 342 -7.75 -14.89 16.53
C ILE A 342 -7.98 -14.61 18.02
N GLY A 343 -9.21 -14.36 18.46
CA GLY A 343 -9.57 -14.18 19.87
C GLY A 343 -9.55 -15.47 20.70
N LEU A 344 -9.34 -16.63 20.07
CA LEU A 344 -9.20 -17.92 20.76
C LEU A 344 -7.79 -18.09 21.32
N GLY A 345 -7.72 -18.62 22.55
CA GLY A 345 -6.46 -19.05 23.15
C GLY A 345 -5.87 -20.28 22.46
N GLU A 346 -4.59 -20.55 22.72
CA GLU A 346 -3.88 -21.71 22.13
C GLU A 346 -4.61 -23.04 22.35
N ARG A 347 -5.07 -23.28 23.58
CA ARG A 347 -5.79 -24.52 23.95
C ARG A 347 -7.11 -24.65 23.21
N GLU A 348 -7.84 -23.53 23.09
CA GLU A 348 -9.12 -23.49 22.40
C GLU A 348 -8.95 -23.74 20.90
N LEU A 349 -7.91 -23.19 20.27
CA LEU A 349 -7.58 -23.46 18.87
C LEU A 349 -7.25 -24.94 18.63
N GLN A 350 -6.58 -25.60 19.58
CA GLN A 350 -6.25 -27.04 19.46
C GLN A 350 -7.48 -27.95 19.56
N GLU A 351 -8.59 -27.45 20.12
CA GLU A 351 -9.87 -28.16 20.24
C GLU A 351 -10.73 -28.06 18.98
N LEU A 352 -10.45 -27.10 18.08
CA LEU A 352 -11.16 -26.99 16.80
C LEU A 352 -10.93 -28.22 15.92
N THR A 353 -11.96 -28.60 15.15
CA THR A 353 -11.85 -29.67 14.15
C THR A 353 -11.39 -29.06 12.83
N LEU A 354 -10.13 -29.30 12.45
CA LEU A 354 -9.43 -28.65 11.32
C LEU A 354 -9.19 -29.59 10.13
N VAL A 355 -9.93 -30.69 10.03
CA VAL A 355 -9.77 -31.69 8.96
C VAL A 355 -10.38 -31.20 7.64
N ASP A 356 -11.35 -30.28 7.70
CA ASP A 356 -11.99 -29.70 6.53
C ASP A 356 -11.06 -28.72 5.80
N TRP A 357 -10.95 -28.92 4.48
CA TRP A 357 -10.06 -28.09 3.65
C TRP A 357 -10.55 -26.64 3.54
N GLY A 358 -11.86 -26.40 3.50
CA GLY A 358 -12.44 -25.06 3.44
C GLY A 358 -12.13 -24.26 4.70
N VAL A 359 -12.23 -24.91 5.87
CA VAL A 359 -11.81 -24.33 7.15
C VAL A 359 -10.31 -24.02 7.14
N LEU A 360 -9.46 -24.96 6.71
CA LEU A 360 -8.02 -24.73 6.64
C LEU A 360 -7.67 -23.55 5.72
N SER A 361 -8.26 -23.51 4.53
CA SER A 361 -8.06 -22.44 3.55
C SER A 361 -8.50 -21.09 4.09
N SER A 362 -9.64 -21.03 4.79
CA SER A 362 -10.12 -19.80 5.43
C SER A 362 -9.16 -19.33 6.53
N LEU A 363 -8.68 -20.23 7.39
CA LEU A 363 -7.70 -19.90 8.42
C LEU A 363 -6.37 -19.43 7.83
N GLY A 364 -5.94 -20.05 6.74
CA GLY A 364 -4.74 -19.70 5.99
C GLY A 364 -4.78 -18.33 5.32
N GLN A 365 -5.97 -17.77 5.09
CA GLN A 365 -6.15 -16.43 4.53
C GLN A 365 -6.21 -15.33 5.59
N ILE A 366 -6.39 -15.68 6.87
CA ILE A 366 -6.43 -14.72 7.96
C ILE A 366 -5.01 -14.30 8.32
N ASP A 367 -4.73 -12.99 8.29
CA ASP A 367 -3.52 -12.39 8.84
C ASP A 367 -3.70 -11.98 10.31
N GLY A 368 -2.62 -11.58 10.98
CA GLY A 368 -2.67 -11.10 12.38
C GLY A 368 -2.57 -12.19 13.45
N TRP A 369 -2.41 -13.46 13.07
CA TRP A 369 -2.09 -14.53 14.02
C TRP A 369 -0.77 -14.30 14.75
N SER A 370 -0.71 -14.68 16.03
CA SER A 370 0.58 -14.84 16.72
C SER A 370 1.29 -16.13 16.28
N SER A 371 2.61 -16.19 16.43
CA SER A 371 3.42 -17.40 16.14
C SER A 371 2.95 -18.64 16.92
N VAL A 372 2.46 -18.45 18.15
CA VAL A 372 1.90 -19.52 18.98
C VAL A 372 0.59 -20.05 18.39
N GLN A 373 -0.29 -19.16 17.91
CA GLN A 373 -1.55 -19.57 17.29
C GLN A 373 -1.32 -20.25 15.94
N LEU A 374 -0.42 -19.73 15.11
CA LEU A 374 -0.01 -20.38 13.85
C LEU A 374 0.44 -21.82 14.11
N ARG A 375 1.28 -22.01 15.14
CA ARG A 375 1.72 -23.35 15.57
C ARG A 375 0.54 -24.24 15.98
N ALA A 376 -0.38 -23.71 16.80
CA ALA A 376 -1.54 -24.46 17.28
C ALA A 376 -2.44 -24.95 16.13
N VAL A 377 -2.69 -24.09 15.14
CA VAL A 377 -3.51 -24.40 13.96
C VAL A 377 -2.86 -25.48 13.11
N VAL A 378 -1.62 -25.27 12.65
CA VAL A 378 -0.97 -26.22 11.71
C VAL A 378 -0.68 -27.57 12.36
N SER A 379 -0.27 -27.58 13.64
CA SER A 379 0.01 -28.84 14.35
C SER A 379 -1.28 -29.64 14.61
N SER A 380 -2.40 -28.96 14.88
CA SER A 380 -3.69 -29.61 15.05
C SER A 380 -4.20 -30.18 13.73
N PHE A 381 -4.08 -29.45 12.62
CA PHE A 381 -4.40 -29.95 11.29
C PHE A 381 -3.60 -31.22 10.94
N LEU A 382 -2.26 -31.19 11.08
CA LEU A 382 -1.42 -32.34 10.75
C LEU A 382 -1.75 -33.57 11.62
N ARG A 383 -1.95 -33.34 12.92
CA ARG A 383 -2.33 -34.41 13.86
C ARG A 383 -3.70 -35.02 13.52
N GLN A 384 -4.70 -34.19 13.24
CA GLN A 384 -6.07 -34.66 12.99
C GLN A 384 -6.24 -35.29 11.60
N SER A 385 -5.54 -34.78 10.59
CA SER A 385 -5.57 -35.33 9.23
C SER A 385 -4.70 -36.58 9.05
N GLY A 386 -3.77 -36.85 9.98
CA GLY A 386 -2.79 -37.93 9.86
C GLY A 386 -1.76 -37.71 8.76
N ARG A 387 -1.70 -36.50 8.18
CA ARG A 387 -0.77 -36.17 7.10
C ARG A 387 0.61 -35.81 7.67
N HIS A 388 1.64 -36.33 7.03
CA HIS A 388 3.00 -35.86 7.25
C HIS A 388 3.29 -34.66 6.33
N VAL A 389 4.15 -33.75 6.78
CA VAL A 389 4.50 -32.51 6.03
C VAL A 389 5.04 -32.81 4.63
N SER A 390 5.76 -33.93 4.46
CA SER A 390 6.29 -34.38 3.16
C SER A 390 5.23 -34.84 2.16
N HIS A 391 3.98 -35.05 2.59
CA HIS A 391 2.86 -35.49 1.75
C HIS A 391 1.84 -34.38 1.51
N LEU A 392 2.17 -33.13 1.86
CA LEU A 392 1.35 -31.97 1.50
C LEU A 392 1.60 -31.64 0.02
N ASP A 393 0.55 -31.75 -0.78
CA ASP A 393 0.54 -31.30 -2.17
C ASP A 393 0.35 -29.78 -2.27
N PHE A 394 0.43 -29.25 -3.49
CA PHE A 394 0.25 -27.81 -3.74
C PHE A 394 -1.11 -27.27 -3.22
N ILE A 395 -2.17 -28.09 -3.20
CA ILE A 395 -3.52 -27.68 -2.76
C ILE A 395 -3.52 -27.44 -1.24
N TYR A 396 -2.86 -28.30 -0.46
CA TYR A 396 -2.74 -28.08 0.98
C TYR A 396 -1.72 -26.99 1.32
N LEU A 397 -0.62 -26.88 0.58
CA LEU A 397 0.38 -25.83 0.80
C LEU A 397 -0.21 -24.43 0.56
N THR A 398 -0.98 -24.26 -0.51
CA THR A 398 -1.69 -23.00 -0.77
C THR A 398 -2.80 -22.75 0.25
N ALA A 399 -3.54 -23.77 0.67
CA ALA A 399 -4.56 -23.63 1.72
C ALA A 399 -3.98 -23.22 3.08
N LEU A 400 -2.75 -23.63 3.41
CA LEU A 400 -2.10 -23.20 4.66
C LEU A 400 -1.87 -21.69 4.70
N GLY A 401 -1.58 -21.03 3.57
CA GLY A 401 -1.36 -19.58 3.51
C GLY A 401 -0.45 -19.06 4.64
N TYR A 402 -0.94 -18.11 5.44
CA TYR A 402 -0.22 -17.57 6.60
C TYR A 402 0.12 -18.63 7.66
N THR A 403 -0.71 -19.67 7.84
CA THR A 403 -0.51 -20.75 8.83
C THR A 403 0.68 -21.65 8.53
N LEU A 404 1.24 -21.59 7.31
CA LEU A 404 2.49 -22.25 6.96
C LEU A 404 3.63 -21.85 7.91
N CYS A 405 3.67 -20.59 8.36
CA CYS A 405 4.65 -20.06 9.30
C CYS A 405 4.47 -20.60 10.74
N GLY A 406 3.53 -21.51 10.99
CA GLY A 406 3.46 -22.29 12.24
C GLY A 406 4.39 -23.51 12.28
N LEU A 407 4.94 -23.93 11.12
CA LEU A 407 5.89 -25.04 11.02
C LEU A 407 7.28 -24.59 11.43
N ARG A 408 7.99 -25.43 12.18
CA ARG A 408 9.39 -25.18 12.54
C ARG A 408 10.29 -25.29 11.31
N PRO A 409 11.45 -24.63 11.29
CA PRO A 409 12.41 -24.75 10.18
C PRO A 409 12.73 -26.20 9.82
N GLU A 410 12.87 -27.09 10.81
CA GLU A 410 13.16 -28.50 10.57
C GLU A 410 11.98 -29.23 9.92
N GLU A 411 10.74 -28.86 10.24
CA GLU A 411 9.55 -29.44 9.61
C GLU A 411 9.36 -28.91 8.19
N LEU A 412 9.62 -27.62 7.96
CA LEU A 412 9.55 -26.99 6.64
C LEU A 412 10.49 -27.67 5.63
N GLN A 413 11.70 -28.06 6.06
CA GLN A 413 12.66 -28.76 5.21
C GLN A 413 12.16 -30.12 4.66
N HIS A 414 11.10 -30.70 5.26
CA HIS A 414 10.53 -31.96 4.79
C HIS A 414 9.45 -31.78 3.71
N ILE A 415 9.03 -30.55 3.41
CA ILE A 415 8.07 -30.29 2.32
C ILE A 415 8.70 -30.71 0.98
N SER A 416 7.90 -31.30 0.09
CA SER A 416 8.35 -31.62 -1.27
C SER A 416 8.74 -30.34 -2.02
N SER A 417 9.99 -30.26 -2.48
CA SER A 417 10.50 -29.15 -3.30
C SER A 417 9.65 -28.92 -4.56
N TRP A 418 9.15 -30.00 -5.17
CA TRP A 418 8.26 -29.93 -6.33
C TRP A 418 6.90 -29.32 -5.99
N GLU A 419 6.23 -29.80 -4.94
CA GLU A 419 4.92 -29.26 -4.54
C GLU A 419 5.03 -27.80 -4.07
N PHE A 420 6.14 -27.48 -3.39
CA PHE A 420 6.40 -26.12 -2.92
C PHE A 420 6.68 -25.15 -4.08
N SER A 421 7.41 -25.57 -5.12
CA SER A 421 7.67 -24.70 -6.28
C SER A 421 6.39 -24.32 -7.01
N GLN A 422 5.41 -25.22 -7.10
CA GLN A 422 4.10 -24.92 -7.68
C GLN A 422 3.27 -23.94 -6.81
N ALA A 423 3.42 -24.01 -5.49
CA ALA A 423 2.74 -23.13 -4.54
C ALA A 423 3.42 -21.76 -4.36
N ALA A 424 4.65 -21.59 -4.86
CA ALA A 424 5.50 -20.42 -4.60
C ALA A 424 4.85 -19.11 -5.07
N LEU A 425 4.19 -19.09 -6.22
CA LEU A 425 3.48 -17.91 -6.72
C LEU A 425 2.42 -17.40 -5.74
N PHE A 426 1.64 -18.32 -5.17
CA PHE A 426 0.57 -17.97 -4.24
C PHE A 426 1.15 -17.53 -2.90
N LEU A 427 2.02 -18.35 -2.30
CA LEU A 427 2.58 -18.08 -0.98
C LEU A 427 3.52 -16.86 -0.97
N GLY A 428 4.27 -16.66 -2.04
CA GLY A 428 5.16 -15.52 -2.25
C GLY A 428 4.42 -14.19 -2.42
N SER A 429 3.12 -14.21 -2.72
CA SER A 429 2.28 -13.01 -2.77
C SER A 429 1.81 -12.54 -1.38
N LEU A 430 1.97 -13.38 -0.35
CA LEU A 430 1.55 -13.09 1.02
C LEU A 430 2.68 -12.42 1.82
N HIS A 431 2.32 -11.49 2.70
CA HIS A 431 3.21 -10.95 3.73
C HIS A 431 3.35 -11.96 4.89
N LEU A 432 4.04 -13.07 4.64
CA LEU A 432 4.17 -14.20 5.55
C LEU A 432 4.84 -13.78 6.88
N PRO A 433 4.22 -14.01 8.06
CA PRO A 433 4.79 -13.72 9.37
C PRO A 433 5.81 -14.78 9.81
N CYS A 434 6.62 -15.26 8.86
CA CYS A 434 7.64 -16.27 9.10
C CYS A 434 8.88 -15.61 9.71
N SER A 435 9.57 -16.33 10.60
CA SER A 435 10.91 -15.96 11.05
C SER A 435 11.93 -16.10 9.90
N GLU A 436 13.08 -15.46 10.05
CA GLU A 436 14.16 -15.56 9.06
C GLU A 436 14.56 -17.02 8.80
N ALA A 437 14.72 -17.84 9.84
CA ALA A 437 15.05 -19.26 9.69
C ALA A 437 13.94 -20.06 8.96
N GLN A 438 12.67 -19.68 9.14
CA GLN A 438 11.57 -20.31 8.39
C GLN A 438 11.63 -19.90 6.92
N LEU A 439 11.82 -18.62 6.62
CA LEU A 439 11.98 -18.14 5.25
C LEU A 439 13.19 -18.76 4.56
N GLU A 440 14.32 -18.92 5.26
CA GLU A 440 15.50 -19.62 4.75
C GLU A 440 15.21 -21.08 4.40
N ALA A 441 14.48 -21.79 5.25
CA ALA A 441 14.06 -23.16 4.96
C ALA A 441 13.18 -23.22 3.69
N LEU A 442 12.23 -22.29 3.55
CA LEU A 442 11.38 -22.19 2.35
C LEU A 442 12.18 -21.85 1.09
N ALA A 443 13.07 -20.86 1.16
CA ALA A 443 13.94 -20.48 0.04
C ALA A 443 14.86 -21.64 -0.37
N TYR A 444 15.36 -22.41 0.60
CA TYR A 444 16.19 -23.59 0.34
C TYR A 444 15.44 -24.66 -0.46
N LEU A 445 14.15 -24.92 -0.16
CA LEU A 445 13.33 -25.86 -0.93
C LEU A 445 13.26 -25.49 -2.42
N LEU A 446 13.27 -24.20 -2.75
CA LEU A 446 13.24 -23.74 -4.14
C LEU A 446 14.57 -23.96 -4.88
N VAL A 447 15.66 -24.14 -4.14
CA VAL A 447 16.99 -24.41 -4.71
C VAL A 447 17.22 -25.90 -4.97
N LEU A 448 16.53 -26.77 -4.22
CA LEU A 448 16.65 -28.22 -4.32
C LEU A 448 16.16 -28.79 -5.68
N PRO A 449 16.56 -30.03 -6.03
CA PRO A 449 15.97 -30.74 -7.16
C PRO A 449 14.45 -30.86 -7.03
N GLY A 450 13.72 -30.47 -8.08
CA GLY A 450 12.26 -30.33 -8.09
C GLY A 450 11.78 -28.88 -7.95
N GLY A 451 12.65 -27.99 -7.49
CA GLY A 451 12.45 -26.54 -7.49
C GLY A 451 13.03 -25.87 -8.75
N PHE A 452 13.57 -24.67 -8.56
CA PHE A 452 14.13 -23.81 -9.61
C PHE A 452 15.66 -23.96 -9.76
N GLY A 453 16.33 -24.74 -8.90
CA GLY A 453 17.78 -24.92 -8.93
C GLY A 453 18.55 -23.75 -8.29
N PRO A 454 19.86 -23.61 -8.53
CA PRO A 454 20.68 -22.60 -7.85
C PRO A 454 20.27 -21.16 -8.23
N VAL A 455 20.27 -20.27 -7.22
CA VAL A 455 19.89 -18.85 -7.34
C VAL A 455 20.65 -18.11 -8.46
N SER A 456 21.89 -18.49 -8.73
CA SER A 456 22.71 -17.92 -9.82
C SER A 456 22.07 -18.06 -11.20
N ASN A 457 21.20 -19.05 -11.39
CA ASN A 457 20.55 -19.35 -12.66
C ASN A 457 19.14 -18.77 -12.75
N TRP A 458 18.66 -18.12 -11.69
CA TRP A 458 17.31 -17.58 -11.65
C TRP A 458 17.22 -16.30 -12.49
N GLY A 459 16.26 -16.27 -13.42
CA GLY A 459 15.85 -15.05 -14.11
C GLY A 459 14.93 -14.18 -13.24
N PRO A 460 14.67 -12.93 -13.65
CA PRO A 460 13.71 -12.05 -12.95
C PRO A 460 12.32 -12.67 -12.77
N GLU A 461 11.93 -13.59 -13.64
CA GLU A 461 10.65 -14.32 -13.58
C GLU A 461 10.52 -15.10 -12.29
N ILE A 462 11.55 -15.86 -11.91
CA ILE A 462 11.54 -16.69 -10.70
C ILE A 462 11.50 -15.79 -9.46
N PHE A 463 12.28 -14.70 -9.42
CA PHE A 463 12.22 -13.74 -8.31
C PHE A 463 10.84 -13.08 -8.17
N THR A 464 10.16 -12.84 -9.29
CA THR A 464 8.80 -12.28 -9.28
C THR A 464 7.82 -13.32 -8.73
N GLU A 465 7.96 -14.58 -9.15
CA GLU A 465 7.09 -15.68 -8.76
C GLU A 465 7.21 -16.01 -7.25
N ILE A 466 8.43 -16.11 -6.72
CA ILE A 466 8.64 -16.51 -5.32
C ILE A 466 8.32 -15.37 -4.34
N GLY A 467 8.24 -14.13 -4.82
CA GLY A 467 7.85 -12.95 -4.05
C GLY A 467 8.56 -12.85 -2.68
N THR A 468 7.78 -12.78 -1.60
CA THR A 468 8.27 -12.60 -0.22
C THR A 468 9.19 -13.71 0.26
N ILE A 469 9.14 -14.91 -0.34
CA ILE A 469 10.05 -16.02 0.00
C ILE A 469 11.50 -15.64 -0.34
N ALA A 470 11.73 -14.70 -1.28
CA ALA A 470 13.06 -14.20 -1.61
C ALA A 470 13.81 -13.59 -0.41
N ALA A 471 13.12 -13.12 0.63
CA ALA A 471 13.76 -12.63 1.85
C ALA A 471 14.51 -13.72 2.63
N GLY A 472 14.16 -15.00 2.40
CA GLY A 472 14.87 -16.16 2.93
C GLY A 472 16.14 -16.54 2.17
N ILE A 473 16.46 -15.89 1.05
CA ILE A 473 17.68 -16.22 0.31
C ILE A 473 18.91 -15.86 1.17
N PRO A 474 19.95 -16.72 1.23
CA PRO A 474 21.14 -16.44 2.01
C PRO A 474 21.87 -15.15 1.57
N ASP A 475 22.49 -14.45 2.52
CA ASP A 475 23.14 -13.15 2.32
C ASP A 475 24.11 -13.13 1.14
N LEU A 476 24.94 -14.17 1.02
CA LEU A 476 25.92 -14.28 -0.06
C LEU A 476 25.24 -14.34 -1.43
N ALA A 477 24.11 -15.05 -1.54
CA ALA A 477 23.37 -15.16 -2.79
C ALA A 477 22.62 -13.86 -3.12
N LEU A 478 22.02 -13.19 -2.12
CA LEU A 478 21.41 -11.86 -2.31
C LEU A 478 22.44 -10.81 -2.72
N SER A 479 23.63 -10.83 -2.09
CA SER A 479 24.70 -9.88 -2.40
C SER A 479 25.26 -10.07 -3.82
N ALA A 480 25.20 -11.29 -4.34
CA ALA A 480 25.69 -11.63 -5.68
C ALA A 480 24.67 -11.34 -6.80
N LEU A 481 23.46 -10.88 -6.48
CA LEU A 481 22.44 -10.65 -7.49
C LEU A 481 22.86 -9.57 -8.49
N LEU A 482 22.63 -9.89 -9.75
CA LEU A 482 22.82 -8.97 -10.87
C LEU A 482 21.63 -8.01 -10.97
N ARG A 483 21.83 -6.88 -11.65
CA ARG A 483 20.79 -5.85 -11.88
C ARG A 483 19.46 -6.45 -12.35
N GLY A 484 19.49 -7.33 -13.35
CA GLY A 484 18.27 -7.94 -13.89
C GLY A 484 17.52 -8.81 -12.87
N GLN A 485 18.25 -9.50 -11.99
CA GLN A 485 17.68 -10.32 -10.92
C GLN A 485 17.09 -9.46 -9.80
N ILE A 486 17.80 -8.38 -9.42
CA ILE A 486 17.30 -7.40 -8.45
C ILE A 486 15.98 -6.80 -8.93
N GLN A 487 15.87 -6.45 -10.21
CA GLN A 487 14.63 -5.94 -10.80
C GLN A 487 13.47 -6.95 -10.82
N GLY A 488 13.75 -8.24 -10.61
CA GLY A 488 12.74 -9.28 -10.44
C GLY A 488 12.18 -9.39 -9.02
N LEU A 489 12.85 -8.83 -8.00
CA LEU A 489 12.33 -8.83 -6.62
C LEU A 489 11.03 -8.01 -6.55
N THR A 490 9.96 -8.56 -6.00
CA THR A 490 8.72 -7.77 -5.90
C THR A 490 8.88 -6.65 -4.87
N PRO A 491 8.14 -5.53 -4.98
CA PRO A 491 8.14 -4.49 -3.95
C PRO A 491 7.81 -5.05 -2.55
N LEU A 492 6.87 -5.99 -2.47
CA LEU A 492 6.55 -6.67 -1.22
C LEU A 492 7.72 -7.53 -0.72
N ALA A 493 8.46 -8.21 -1.60
CA ALA A 493 9.67 -8.93 -1.23
C ALA A 493 10.72 -7.98 -0.64
N ILE A 494 10.91 -6.80 -1.24
CA ILE A 494 11.81 -5.76 -0.71
C ILE A 494 11.37 -5.36 0.70
N SER A 495 10.09 -5.09 0.94
CA SER A 495 9.63 -4.61 2.25
C SER A 495 9.75 -5.64 3.37
N VAL A 496 9.78 -6.95 3.06
CA VAL A 496 9.88 -8.02 4.08
C VAL A 496 11.31 -8.46 4.38
N ILE A 497 12.32 -8.00 3.63
CA ILE A 497 13.73 -8.31 3.97
C ILE A 497 14.07 -7.64 5.30
N PRO A 498 14.59 -8.37 6.31
CA PRO A 498 14.95 -7.77 7.60
C PRO A 498 15.91 -6.58 7.43
N ALA A 499 15.67 -5.48 8.15
CA ALA A 499 16.46 -4.24 8.01
C ALA A 499 17.98 -4.42 8.15
N PRO A 500 18.49 -5.21 9.13
CA PRO A 500 19.93 -5.49 9.22
C PRO A 500 20.47 -6.22 7.99
N LYS A 501 19.74 -7.24 7.51
CA LYS A 501 20.09 -8.01 6.32
C LYS A 501 20.08 -7.13 5.07
N PHE A 502 19.02 -6.35 4.86
CA PHE A 502 18.85 -5.43 3.73
C PHE A 502 20.04 -4.48 3.58
N ALA A 503 20.52 -3.91 4.69
CA ALA A 503 21.66 -3.01 4.71
C ALA A 503 22.99 -3.70 4.37
N VAL A 504 23.14 -4.99 4.69
CA VAL A 504 24.36 -5.76 4.41
C VAL A 504 24.38 -6.28 2.97
N VAL A 505 23.26 -6.81 2.48
CA VAL A 505 23.23 -7.51 1.19
C VAL A 505 23.18 -6.59 -0.03
N PHE A 506 22.71 -5.36 0.11
CA PHE A 506 22.60 -4.42 -1.02
C PHE A 506 23.57 -3.26 -0.90
N ASN A 507 24.55 -3.20 -1.80
CA ASN A 507 25.45 -2.05 -1.91
C ASN A 507 24.77 -0.85 -2.63
N PRO A 508 25.35 0.36 -2.57
CA PRO A 508 24.78 1.54 -3.23
C PRO A 508 24.53 1.37 -4.75
N ILE A 509 25.34 0.59 -5.45
CA ILE A 509 25.17 0.34 -6.89
C ILE A 509 23.92 -0.52 -7.12
N GLN A 510 23.71 -1.55 -6.30
CA GLN A 510 22.52 -2.39 -6.35
C GLN A 510 21.26 -1.60 -5.97
N LEU A 511 21.31 -0.80 -4.90
CA LEU A 511 20.18 0.04 -4.46
C LEU A 511 19.78 1.10 -5.50
N SER A 512 20.75 1.71 -6.17
CA SER A 512 20.47 2.67 -7.26
C SER A 512 19.93 1.99 -8.52
N SER A 513 19.99 0.66 -8.59
CA SER A 513 19.46 -0.15 -9.70
C SER A 513 18.05 -0.68 -9.45
N LEU A 514 17.50 -0.47 -8.25
CA LEU A 514 16.11 -0.80 -7.93
C LEU A 514 15.18 -0.10 -8.91
N THR A 515 14.09 -0.79 -9.24
CA THR A 515 12.94 -0.13 -9.87
C THR A 515 12.33 0.86 -8.88
N ARG A 516 11.56 1.80 -9.40
CA ARG A 516 10.90 2.78 -8.55
C ARG A 516 9.93 2.14 -7.54
N GLY A 517 9.14 1.17 -7.99
CA GLY A 517 8.21 0.45 -7.12
C GLY A 517 8.93 -0.25 -5.96
N GLN A 518 10.07 -0.88 -6.22
CA GLN A 518 10.92 -1.47 -5.19
C GLN A 518 11.50 -0.41 -4.25
N ALA A 519 12.01 0.69 -4.78
CA ALA A 519 12.61 1.76 -3.98
C ALA A 519 11.57 2.48 -3.09
N ALA A 520 10.32 2.55 -3.53
CA ALA A 520 9.20 3.07 -2.74
C ALA A 520 8.73 2.10 -1.64
N ALA A 521 8.97 0.79 -1.82
CA ALA A 521 8.65 -0.22 -0.83
C ALA A 521 9.73 -0.44 0.24
N VAL A 522 10.88 0.24 0.14
CA VAL A 522 11.89 0.25 1.20
C VAL A 522 11.29 0.87 2.46
N THR A 523 11.24 0.11 3.55
CA THR A 523 10.54 0.53 4.76
C THR A 523 11.31 1.60 5.55
N PRO A 524 10.65 2.36 6.44
CA PRO A 524 11.34 3.29 7.34
C PRO A 524 12.40 2.60 8.21
N GLU A 525 12.12 1.39 8.69
CA GLU A 525 13.07 0.59 9.48
C GLU A 525 14.30 0.23 8.63
N GLN A 526 14.11 -0.24 7.40
CA GLN A 526 15.21 -0.52 6.49
C GLN A 526 16.05 0.74 6.23
N MET A 527 15.39 1.86 5.93
CA MET A 527 16.04 3.14 5.68
C MET A 527 16.90 3.62 6.86
N ALA A 528 16.46 3.35 8.09
CA ALA A 528 17.19 3.70 9.31
C ALA A 528 18.53 2.95 9.44
N TYR A 529 18.60 1.69 8.97
CA TYR A 529 19.82 0.88 8.99
C TYR A 529 20.82 1.20 7.86
N LEU A 530 20.38 1.88 6.80
CA LEU A 530 21.22 2.20 5.64
C LEU A 530 22.25 3.29 5.94
N SER A 531 23.43 3.15 5.32
CA SER A 531 24.47 4.19 5.27
C SER A 531 23.99 5.43 4.48
N PRO A 532 24.60 6.62 4.68
CA PRO A 532 24.25 7.81 3.90
C PRO A 532 24.32 7.62 2.39
N GLU A 533 25.27 6.81 1.88
CA GLU A 533 25.37 6.49 0.44
C GLU A 533 24.24 5.58 -0.02
N GLN A 534 23.91 4.56 0.77
CA GLN A 534 22.80 3.66 0.48
C GLN A 534 21.45 4.41 0.47
N ARG A 535 21.22 5.32 1.42
CA ARG A 535 20.01 6.16 1.45
C ARG A 535 19.90 7.04 0.20
N ARG A 536 21.01 7.64 -0.24
CA ARG A 536 21.04 8.41 -1.50
C ARG A 536 20.76 7.53 -2.70
N ALA A 537 21.27 6.29 -2.73
CA ALA A 537 21.02 5.36 -3.81
C ALA A 537 19.54 4.94 -3.90
N VAL A 538 18.87 4.71 -2.77
CA VAL A 538 17.41 4.45 -2.76
C VAL A 538 16.65 5.68 -3.22
N ALA A 539 16.98 6.87 -2.70
CA ALA A 539 16.32 8.10 -3.11
C ALA A 539 16.52 8.40 -4.61
N TRP A 540 17.71 8.10 -5.15
CA TRP A 540 17.99 8.15 -6.58
C TRP A 540 17.04 7.22 -7.37
N ALA A 541 16.89 5.96 -6.95
CA ALA A 541 15.99 5.01 -7.59
C ALA A 541 14.51 5.43 -7.51
N GLN A 542 14.08 6.00 -6.37
CA GLN A 542 12.71 6.55 -6.20
C GLN A 542 12.39 7.65 -7.21
N HIS A 543 13.39 8.45 -7.60
CA HIS A 543 13.24 9.55 -8.55
C HIS A 543 13.70 9.18 -9.97
N GLU A 544 13.95 7.89 -10.24
CA GLU A 544 14.53 7.39 -11.50
C GLU A 544 15.80 8.12 -11.93
N GLY A 545 16.57 8.62 -10.97
CA GLY A 545 17.78 9.39 -11.21
C GLY A 545 17.59 10.86 -11.55
N LYS A 546 16.41 11.45 -11.34
CA LYS A 546 16.31 12.91 -11.24
C LYS A 546 16.98 13.38 -9.93
N GLU A 547 17.77 14.45 -10.02
CA GLU A 547 18.29 15.13 -8.84
C GLU A 547 17.15 15.64 -7.95
N ILE A 548 17.25 15.39 -6.65
CA ILE A 548 16.25 15.82 -5.67
C ILE A 548 16.43 17.33 -5.46
N PRO A 549 15.38 18.17 -5.58
CA PRO A 549 15.48 19.62 -5.41
C PRO A 549 16.14 20.06 -4.09
N GLU A 550 16.00 19.27 -3.02
CA GLU A 550 16.62 19.52 -1.71
C GLU A 550 18.17 19.55 -1.75
N GLN A 551 18.80 18.88 -2.71
CA GLN A 551 20.25 18.96 -2.91
C GLN A 551 20.69 20.35 -3.39
N ARG A 552 19.80 21.11 -4.04
CA ARG A 552 20.08 22.51 -4.44
C ARG A 552 20.05 23.46 -3.24
N GLY A 553 19.23 23.17 -2.23
CA GLY A 553 19.11 23.98 -1.01
C GLY A 553 20.23 23.73 0.00
N ARG A 554 20.75 22.50 0.09
CA ARG A 554 21.86 22.18 1.03
C ARG A 554 23.22 22.69 0.56
N SER A 555 23.51 22.73 -0.74
CA SER A 555 24.80 23.22 -1.25
C SER A 555 25.01 24.73 -1.07
N SER A 556 23.93 25.51 -0.90
CA SER A 556 23.98 26.95 -0.64
C SER A 556 23.81 27.33 0.85
N ALA A 557 23.41 26.39 1.71
CA ALA A 557 23.16 26.66 3.14
C ALA A 557 24.38 26.44 4.05
N TRP A 558 25.39 25.68 3.61
CA TRP A 558 26.64 25.50 4.37
C TRP A 558 27.49 26.78 4.42
N GLY A 559 27.23 27.76 3.54
CA GLY A 559 27.86 29.08 3.60
C GLY A 559 27.15 30.11 4.47
N LEU A 560 25.97 29.79 5.02
CA LEU A 560 25.15 30.75 5.80
C LEU A 560 24.82 30.28 7.23
N CYS A 561 24.87 28.97 7.52
CA CYS A 561 24.74 28.46 8.90
C CYS A 561 26.00 28.66 9.76
N ASP A 562 27.19 28.78 9.17
CA ASP A 562 28.43 29.05 9.93
C ASP A 562 28.55 30.51 10.39
N TRP A 563 27.76 31.43 9.83
CA TRP A 563 27.78 32.84 10.26
C TRP A 563 26.83 33.13 11.43
N PHE A 564 25.72 32.38 11.53
CA PHE A 564 24.75 32.56 12.61
C PHE A 564 25.16 31.87 13.92
N HIS A 565 25.95 30.79 13.92
CA HIS A 565 26.47 30.20 15.16
C HIS A 565 27.66 30.95 15.77
N ALA A 566 28.45 31.69 14.98
CA ALA A 566 29.53 32.54 15.49
C ALA A 566 29.03 33.84 16.15
N SER A 567 27.81 34.30 15.83
CA SER A 567 27.25 35.56 16.36
C SER A 567 26.72 35.44 17.80
N TRP A 568 26.29 34.26 18.25
CA TRP A 568 25.77 34.08 19.62
C TRP A 568 26.87 33.85 20.68
N ALA A 569 28.05 33.39 20.25
CA ALA A 569 29.20 33.21 21.14
C ALA A 569 29.94 34.53 21.47
N LEU A 570 29.85 35.54 20.58
CA LEU A 570 30.47 36.86 20.78
C LEU A 570 29.59 37.83 21.58
N THR A 571 28.27 37.64 21.63
CA THR A 571 27.38 38.47 22.46
C THR A 571 27.30 38.01 23.92
N LEU A 572 27.60 36.75 24.23
CA LEU A 572 27.61 36.25 25.62
C LEU A 572 28.94 36.48 26.37
N THR A 573 30.03 36.80 25.66
CA THR A 573 31.33 37.12 26.28
C THR A 573 31.50 38.62 26.57
N ILE A 574 30.74 39.50 25.92
CA ILE A 574 30.79 40.96 26.18
C ILE A 574 29.84 41.38 27.32
N SER A 575 28.81 40.59 27.64
CA SER A 575 27.91 40.90 28.78
C SER A 575 28.43 40.46 30.15
N PHE A 576 29.51 39.67 30.22
CA PHE A 576 30.10 39.21 31.49
C PHE A 576 31.32 40.03 31.98
N PHE A 577 31.84 40.96 31.17
CA PHE A 577 32.95 41.84 31.57
C PHE A 577 32.52 43.27 31.97
N GLY A 578 31.21 43.54 32.01
CA GLY A 578 30.65 44.84 32.41
C GLY A 578 30.16 44.94 33.86
N HIS A 579 30.33 43.90 34.68
CA HIS A 579 29.84 43.87 36.07
C HIS A 579 30.92 43.58 37.13
N LEU A 580 32.21 43.70 36.77
CA LEU A 580 33.31 43.71 37.73
C LEU A 580 34.32 44.80 37.34
N LEU A 581 33.92 46.06 37.59
CA LEU A 581 34.79 47.20 37.93
C LEU A 581 33.93 48.34 38.51
#